data_AF-A0A816BU92-F1
#
_entry.id   AF-A0A816BU92-F1
#
_cell.length_a   1.000
_cell.length_b   1.000
_cell.length_c   1.000
_cell.angle_alpha   90.00
_cell.angle_beta   90.00
_cell.angle_gamma   90.00
#
_symmetry.space_group_name_H-M   'P 1'
#
loop_
_entity.id
_entity.type
_entity.pdbx_description
1 polymer ?
#
loop_
_entity_poly.entity_id
_entity_poly.type
_entity_poly.pdbx_seq_one_letter_code
_entity_poly.pdbx_strand_id
1 'polypeptide(L)'
;TQCTSGVKVLNAQDEQLVWIYIDRTQSSTDPEAEHSPYFGSIWFKTHENYLNINEDKWFLTLNIFIDHSVIEIFEQHGRLAMTARVYPENPQAYYMGVYTNTEEEQKVIINSINAWNLSTIWSKT
;
A
#
# COMPACT_ATOMS: atom_id res chain seq x y z
N THR A 1 2.82 -19.07 -0.67
CA THR A 1 2.74 -19.26 -2.14
C THR A 1 2.45 -17.92 -2.77
N GLN A 2 3.45 -17.23 -3.32
CA GLN A 2 3.22 -16.01 -4.08
C GLN A 2 2.50 -16.38 -5.39
N CYS A 3 1.23 -15.99 -5.51
CA CYS A 3 0.54 -16.01 -6.79
C CYS A 3 1.06 -14.84 -7.63
N THR A 4 2.00 -15.09 -8.53
CA THR A 4 2.42 -14.14 -9.56
C THR A 4 1.70 -14.45 -10.87
N SER A 5 0.40 -14.17 -10.92
CA SER A 5 -0.34 -14.12 -12.19
C SER A 5 -0.51 -12.66 -12.62
N GLY A 6 -0.03 -12.33 -13.82
CA GLY A 6 -0.12 -10.99 -14.40
C GLY A 6 0.38 -10.97 -15.84
N VAL A 7 -0.04 -9.96 -16.61
CA VAL A 7 0.44 -9.74 -17.98
C VAL A 7 1.70 -8.86 -17.91
N LYS A 8 2.86 -9.43 -18.23
CA LYS A 8 4.14 -8.71 -18.31
C LYS A 8 4.40 -8.31 -19.77
N VAL A 9 4.78 -7.06 -20.00
CA VAL A 9 5.27 -6.63 -21.32
C VAL A 9 6.64 -7.26 -21.57
N LEU A 10 6.82 -7.91 -22.73
CA LEU A 10 7.96 -8.78 -23.08
C LEU A 10 9.36 -8.13 -22.99
N ASN A 11 9.47 -6.80 -22.87
CA ASN A 11 10.75 -6.07 -22.83
C ASN A 11 11.10 -5.45 -21.45
N ALA A 12 10.45 -5.88 -20.37
CA ALA A 12 10.67 -5.38 -19.01
C ALA A 12 11.79 -6.15 -18.27
N GLN A 13 12.99 -6.19 -18.84
CA GLN A 13 14.16 -6.88 -18.23
C GLN A 13 14.69 -6.15 -16.99
N ASP A 14 14.41 -4.85 -16.88
CA ASP A 14 14.85 -3.96 -15.79
C ASP A 14 13.69 -3.48 -14.90
N GLU A 15 12.63 -4.29 -14.78
CA GLU A 15 11.46 -3.93 -13.98
C GLU A 15 11.25 -4.89 -12.80
N GLN A 16 11.25 -4.32 -11.59
CA GLN A 16 10.90 -5.01 -10.35
C GLN A 16 9.41 -4.83 -10.06
N LEU A 17 8.68 -5.95 -9.88
CA LEU A 17 7.28 -5.90 -9.44
C LEU A 17 7.22 -5.73 -7.93
N VAL A 18 6.52 -4.69 -7.47
CA VAL A 18 6.24 -4.48 -6.05
C VAL A 18 4.74 -4.62 -5.82
N TRP A 19 4.38 -5.41 -4.80
CA TRP A 19 3.00 -5.58 -4.36
C TRP A 19 2.73 -4.70 -3.15
N ILE A 20 1.58 -4.02 -3.17
CA ILE A 20 1.07 -3.24 -2.04
C ILE A 20 -0.25 -3.88 -1.63
N TYR A 21 -0.42 -4.14 -0.34
CA TYR A 21 -1.61 -4.79 0.21
C TYR A 21 -2.24 -3.96 1.32
N ILE A 22 -3.57 -4.04 1.40
CA ILE A 22 -4.39 -3.65 2.54
C ILE A 22 -4.91 -4.96 3.13
N ASP A 23 -4.39 -5.33 4.29
CA ASP A 23 -4.88 -6.49 5.03
C ASP A 23 -6.10 -6.09 5.84
N ARG A 24 -7.21 -6.75 5.50
CA ARG A 24 -8.51 -6.57 6.14
C ARG A 24 -9.11 -7.89 6.60
N THR A 25 -8.30 -8.96 6.64
CA THR A 25 -8.72 -10.32 6.99
C THR A 25 -9.26 -10.44 8.41
N GLN A 26 -8.88 -9.51 9.28
CA GLN A 26 -9.32 -9.43 10.66
C GLN A 26 -10.10 -8.13 10.94
N SER A 27 -10.56 -7.46 9.89
CA SER A 27 -11.22 -6.17 10.07
C SER A 27 -12.64 -6.29 10.59
N SER A 28 -13.35 -7.40 10.37
CA SER A 28 -14.76 -7.58 10.75
C SER A 28 -15.02 -9.03 11.20
N THR A 29 -16.05 -9.26 12.00
CA THR A 29 -16.54 -10.62 12.31
C THR A 29 -17.80 -10.98 11.51
N ASP A 30 -18.46 -9.99 10.90
CA ASP A 30 -19.55 -10.22 9.94
C ASP A 30 -19.10 -11.11 8.77
N PRO A 31 -19.71 -12.30 8.56
CA PRO A 31 -19.34 -13.20 7.47
C PRO A 31 -19.68 -12.66 6.08
N GLU A 32 -20.59 -11.69 5.97
CA GLU A 32 -20.97 -11.05 4.71
C GLU A 32 -20.04 -9.87 4.36
N ALA A 33 -19.20 -9.44 5.30
CA ALA A 33 -18.17 -8.45 5.01
C ALA A 33 -17.07 -9.07 4.13
N GLU A 34 -16.46 -8.25 3.29
CA GLU A 34 -15.35 -8.71 2.46
C GLU A 34 -14.04 -8.69 3.27
N HIS A 35 -13.45 -9.88 3.46
CA HIS A 35 -12.27 -10.09 4.29
C HIS A 35 -10.99 -10.33 3.48
N SER A 36 -11.08 -10.52 2.17
CA SER A 36 -9.88 -10.84 1.38
C SER A 36 -8.89 -9.67 1.41
N PRO A 37 -7.57 -9.95 1.53
CA PRO A 37 -6.56 -8.93 1.33
C PRO A 37 -6.79 -8.22 0.01
N TYR A 38 -6.77 -6.89 0.01
CA TYR A 38 -6.86 -6.12 -1.21
C TYR A 38 -5.46 -5.75 -1.65
N PHE A 39 -5.09 -6.12 -2.88
CA PHE A 39 -3.73 -5.94 -3.38
C PHE A 39 -3.71 -5.23 -4.73
N GLY A 40 -2.66 -4.47 -4.94
CA GLY A 40 -2.29 -3.86 -6.21
C GLY A 40 -0.80 -4.02 -6.45
N SER A 41 -0.37 -3.80 -7.68
CA SER A 41 1.03 -3.92 -8.05
C SER A 41 1.51 -2.74 -8.87
N ILE A 42 2.80 -2.46 -8.74
CA ILE A 42 3.48 -1.41 -9.49
C ILE A 42 4.83 -1.93 -9.97
N TRP A 43 5.17 -1.61 -11.22
CA TRP A 43 6.46 -1.93 -11.81
C TRP A 43 7.45 -0.78 -11.58
N PHE A 44 8.59 -1.09 -10.98
CA PHE A 44 9.70 -0.16 -10.80
C PHE A 44 10.77 -0.38 -11.87
N LYS A 45 11.03 0.63 -12.69
CA LYS A 45 12.16 0.63 -13.63
C LYS A 45 13.44 1.09 -12.92
N THR A 46 14.53 0.35 -13.11
CA THR A 46 15.86 0.70 -12.58
C THR A 46 16.39 2.05 -13.09
N HIS A 47 15.86 2.55 -14.22
CA HIS A 47 16.38 3.72 -14.92
C HIS A 47 15.65 5.05 -14.66
N GLU A 48 14.59 5.09 -13.83
CA GLU A 48 13.88 6.34 -13.50
C GLU A 48 14.40 7.03 -12.23
N ASN A 49 15.67 6.81 -11.87
CA ASN A 49 16.37 7.63 -10.89
C ASN A 49 16.75 8.98 -11.53
N TYR A 50 15.78 9.90 -11.57
CA TYR A 50 16.13 11.31 -11.48
C TYR A 50 16.87 11.50 -10.16
N LEU A 51 18.18 11.76 -10.25
CA LEU A 51 19.14 12.06 -9.17
C LEU A 51 19.91 10.84 -8.61
N ASN A 52 21.16 10.71 -9.07
CA ASN A 52 22.32 10.04 -8.47
C ASN A 52 22.17 9.48 -7.04
N ILE A 53 21.66 8.25 -6.89
CA ILE A 53 21.84 7.46 -5.67
C ILE A 53 21.88 5.98 -6.09
N ASN A 54 23.03 5.32 -5.89
CA ASN A 54 23.33 3.88 -6.03
C ASN A 54 22.30 3.02 -6.79
N GLU A 55 22.75 2.40 -7.89
CA GLU A 55 21.98 1.66 -8.90
C GLU A 55 21.02 0.55 -8.39
N ASP A 56 21.08 0.18 -7.11
CA ASP A 56 20.30 -0.91 -6.51
C ASP A 56 19.18 -0.44 -5.54
N LYS A 57 18.80 0.85 -5.55
CA LYS A 57 17.76 1.37 -4.63
C LYS A 57 16.59 1.97 -5.38
N TRP A 58 15.39 1.48 -5.05
CA TRP A 58 14.12 2.01 -5.50
C TRP A 58 13.39 2.71 -4.34
N PHE A 59 12.77 3.86 -4.63
CA PHE A 59 12.00 4.61 -3.65
C PHE A 59 10.52 4.56 -3.99
N LEU A 60 9.70 4.19 -3.01
CA LEU A 60 8.25 4.20 -3.08
C LEU A 60 7.71 5.21 -2.07
N THR A 61 6.99 6.23 -2.56
CA THR A 61 6.24 7.15 -1.70
C THR A 61 4.76 6.83 -1.82
N LEU A 62 4.12 6.53 -0.67
CA LEU A 62 2.69 6.28 -0.57
C LEU A 62 2.01 7.42 0.20
N ASN A 63 0.92 7.93 -0.34
CA ASN A 63 -0.04 8.77 0.36
C ASN A 63 -1.21 7.90 0.79
N ILE A 64 -1.46 7.79 2.09
CA ILE A 64 -2.49 6.94 2.67
C ILE A 64 -3.51 7.84 3.36
N PHE A 65 -4.76 7.78 2.94
CA PHE A 65 -5.89 8.47 3.55
C PHE A 65 -6.75 7.45 4.28
N ILE A 66 -7.12 7.77 5.51
CA ILE A 66 -7.95 6.94 6.36
C ILE A 66 -9.11 7.81 6.83
N ASP A 67 -10.32 7.43 6.46
CA ASP A 67 -11.55 8.07 6.91
C ASP A 67 -12.51 7.00 7.42
N HIS A 68 -12.54 6.84 8.76
CA HIS A 68 -13.30 5.83 9.46
C HIS A 68 -13.10 4.41 8.88
N SER A 69 -14.03 3.98 8.01
CA SER A 69 -14.06 2.65 7.40
C SER A 69 -13.47 2.59 5.99
N VAL A 70 -12.88 3.68 5.50
CA VAL A 70 -12.29 3.77 4.16
C VAL A 70 -10.79 4.00 4.26
N ILE A 71 -10.03 3.22 3.49
CA ILE A 71 -8.59 3.40 3.30
C ILE A 71 -8.35 3.62 1.81
N GLU A 72 -7.64 4.69 1.49
CA GLU A 72 -7.19 5.00 0.12
C GLU A 72 -5.68 5.14 0.09
N ILE A 73 -5.02 4.43 -0.83
CA ILE A 73 -3.58 4.44 -1.01
C ILE A 73 -3.27 4.92 -2.42
N PHE A 74 -2.45 5.97 -2.52
CA PHE A 74 -1.97 6.51 -3.78
C PHE A 74 -0.45 6.48 -3.80
N GLU A 75 0.12 5.96 -4.87
CA GLU A 75 1.54 6.17 -5.14
C GLU A 75 1.74 7.62 -5.61
N GLN A 76 2.84 8.27 -5.19
CA GLN A 76 3.07 9.70 -5.40
C GLN A 76 2.95 10.17 -6.85
N HIS A 77 3.29 9.33 -7.82
CA HIS A 77 3.19 9.64 -9.25
C HIS A 77 1.87 9.18 -9.89
N GLY A 78 0.89 8.75 -9.09
CA GLY A 78 -0.44 8.36 -9.56
C GLY A 78 -0.49 7.06 -10.35
N ARG A 79 0.58 6.27 -10.33
CA ARG A 79 0.68 5.00 -11.07
C ARG A 79 -0.16 3.89 -10.43
N LEU A 80 -0.47 4.04 -9.15
CA LEU A 80 -1.33 3.15 -8.38
C LEU A 80 -2.28 3.97 -7.52
N ALA A 81 -3.56 3.59 -7.57
CA ALA A 81 -4.59 4.03 -6.65
C ALA A 81 -5.36 2.80 -6.16
N MET A 82 -5.52 2.67 -4.86
CA MET A 82 -6.22 1.56 -4.22
C MET A 82 -7.21 2.11 -3.21
N THR A 83 -8.45 1.63 -3.26
CA THR A 83 -9.48 1.99 -2.28
C THR A 83 -10.05 0.71 -1.69
N ALA A 84 -10.03 0.60 -0.38
CA ALA A 84 -10.61 -0.51 0.35
C ALA A 84 -11.54 -0.01 1.46
N ARG A 85 -12.52 -0.85 1.81
CA ARG A 85 -13.33 -0.68 3.01
C ARG A 85 -12.91 -1.68 4.07
N VAL A 86 -12.84 -1.21 5.31
CA VAL A 86 -12.54 -1.98 6.53
C VAL A 86 -13.58 -1.64 7.59
N TYR A 87 -14.04 -2.61 8.37
CA TYR A 87 -15.08 -2.38 9.38
C TYR A 87 -14.68 -2.88 10.77
N PRO A 88 -13.66 -2.27 11.41
CA PRO A 88 -13.20 -2.69 12.73
C PRO A 88 -14.32 -2.75 13.76
N GLU A 89 -14.65 -3.95 14.23
CA GLU A 89 -15.64 -4.13 15.29
C GLU A 89 -15.02 -4.00 16.69
N ASN A 90 -13.69 -4.15 16.78
CA ASN A 90 -12.98 -3.96 18.04
C ASN A 90 -12.98 -2.47 18.40
N PRO A 91 -13.59 -2.07 19.53
CA PRO A 91 -13.64 -0.68 19.97
C PRO A 91 -12.28 -0.11 20.38
N GLN A 92 -11.20 -0.88 20.27
CA GLN A 92 -9.80 -0.47 20.48
C GLN A 92 -8.98 -0.42 19.18
N ALA A 93 -9.62 -0.60 18.01
CA ALA A 93 -8.96 -0.57 16.71
C ALA A 93 -8.64 0.87 16.23
N TYR A 94 -7.86 1.61 17.02
CA TYR A 94 -7.45 2.99 16.73
C TYR A 94 -6.07 3.10 16.07
N TYR A 95 -5.44 1.97 15.77
CA TYR A 95 -4.06 1.91 15.31
C TYR A 95 -3.97 1.42 13.87
N MET A 96 -3.01 1.94 13.13
CA MET A 96 -2.58 1.41 11.84
C MET A 96 -1.17 0.86 11.95
N GLY A 97 -0.96 -0.35 11.45
CA GLY A 97 0.36 -0.94 11.27
C GLY A 97 0.80 -0.86 9.82
N VAL A 98 2.03 -0.40 9.58
CA VAL A 98 2.71 -0.57 8.29
C VAL A 98 3.74 -1.68 8.48
N TYR A 99 3.67 -2.70 7.65
CA TYR A 99 4.56 -3.85 7.73
C TYR A 99 4.99 -4.27 6.33
N THR A 100 6.11 -4.97 6.27
CA THR A 100 6.70 -5.48 5.04
C THR A 100 6.68 -6.99 5.09
N ASN A 101 6.19 -7.62 4.03
CA ASN A 101 6.30 -9.06 3.86
C ASN A 101 7.35 -9.35 2.80
N THR A 102 8.56 -9.66 3.24
CA THR A 102 9.70 -9.95 2.36
C THR A 102 10.29 -11.30 2.72
N GLU A 103 10.70 -12.06 1.70
CA GLU A 103 11.59 -13.21 1.91
C GLU A 103 13.00 -12.71 2.27
N GLU A 104 13.82 -13.54 2.91
CA GLU A 104 15.06 -13.16 3.62
C GLU A 104 16.08 -12.37 2.76
N GLU A 105 16.00 -12.45 1.43
CA GLU A 105 16.93 -11.82 0.49
C GLU A 105 16.56 -10.37 0.09
N GLN A 106 15.31 -9.92 0.32
CA GLN A 106 14.86 -8.58 -0.05
C GLN A 106 14.65 -7.71 1.18
N LYS A 107 15.37 -6.59 1.25
CA LYS A 107 15.25 -5.64 2.37
C LYS A 107 14.40 -4.44 1.99
N VAL A 108 13.20 -4.34 2.55
CA VAL A 108 12.41 -3.10 2.51
C VAL A 108 12.73 -2.25 3.73
N ILE A 109 13.06 -0.98 3.52
CA ILE A 109 13.38 -0.02 4.57
C ILE A 109 12.33 1.08 4.54
N ILE A 110 11.69 1.33 5.68
CA ILE A 110 10.80 2.48 5.86
C ILE A 110 11.68 3.68 6.20
N ASN A 111 11.85 4.60 5.25
CA ASN A 111 12.72 5.77 5.43
C ASN A 111 12.08 6.85 6.34
N SER A 112 10.77 7.07 6.18
CA SER A 112 10.03 8.09 6.93
C SER A 112 8.54 7.80 6.96
N ILE A 113 7.87 8.16 8.04
CA ILE A 113 6.41 8.20 8.14
C ILE A 113 6.03 9.60 8.64
N ASN A 114 5.22 10.31 7.86
CA ASN A 114 4.61 11.58 8.27
C ASN A 114 3.10 11.35 8.39
N ALA A 115 2.52 11.72 9.53
CA ALA A 115 1.10 11.50 9.81
C ALA A 115 0.44 12.80 10.28
N TRP A 116 -0.79 13.03 9.83
CA TRP A 116 -1.61 14.18 10.19
C TRP A 116 -3.00 13.73 10.59
N ASN A 117 -3.59 14.40 11.58
CA ASN A 117 -5.00 14.20 11.91
C ASN A 117 -5.87 14.92 10.89
N LEU A 118 -6.69 14.16 10.16
CA LEU A 118 -7.62 14.72 9.20
C LEU A 118 -8.80 15.37 9.93
N SER A 119 -9.05 16.65 9.66
CA SER A 119 -10.22 17.35 10.22
C SER A 119 -11.48 16.95 9.46
N THR A 120 -12.62 16.93 10.16
CA THR A 120 -13.91 16.73 9.50
C THR A 120 -14.20 17.86 8.52
N ILE A 121 -14.78 17.52 7.36
CA ILE A 121 -15.22 18.50 6.35
C ILE A 121 -16.54 19.18 6.74
N TRP A 122 -17.27 18.63 7.70
CA TRP A 122 -18.54 19.18 8.14
C TRP A 122 -18.32 20.35 9.11
N SER A 123 -18.82 21.53 8.76
CA SER A 123 -18.92 22.64 9.71
C SER A 123 -20.05 22.37 10.70
N LYS A 124 -19.82 22.64 11.99
CA LYS A 124 -20.91 22.66 12.98
C LYS A 124 -21.95 23.69 12.54
N THR A 125 -23.13 23.23 12.13
CA THR A 125 -24.34 24.05 11.98
C THR A 125 -24.82 24.55 13.32
#